data_AF-A0A453MNV6-F1
#
_entry.id   AF-A0A453MNV6-F1
#
_cell.length_a   1.000
_cell.length_b   1.000
_cell.length_c   1.000
_cell.angle_alpha   90.00
_cell.angle_beta   90.00
_cell.angle_gamma   90.00
#
_symmetry.space_group_name_H-M   'P 1'
#
loop_
_entity.id
_entity.type
_entity.pdbx_description
1 polymer ?
#
loop_
_entity_poly.entity_id
_entity_poly.type
_entity_poly.pdbx_seq_one_letter_code
_entity_poly.pdbx_strand_id
1 'polypeptide(L)'
;SLQALRKISLEHPTACLRAGALMAVLSYLDFFSTGVQRVALSTAANICRKLPSDASEFVMEAVPLLTNLLHHHDSKVLEHASVCLTRIAEAFAHHPEKLDELCNHGLVAQAANLVSISNSPGQTSLSTSTYT
;
A
#
# COMPACT_ATOMS: atom_id res chain seq x y z
N SER A 1 -13.51 -9.20 -13.00
CA SER A 1 -13.61 -7.76 -12.74
C SER A 1 -12.89 -7.43 -11.43
N LEU A 2 -12.26 -6.25 -11.29
CA LEU A 2 -11.55 -5.85 -10.07
C LEU A 2 -12.44 -5.82 -8.81
N GLN A 3 -13.75 -5.57 -8.98
CA GLN A 3 -14.71 -5.64 -7.88
C GLN A 3 -14.86 -7.06 -7.30
N ALA A 4 -14.81 -8.09 -8.13
CA ALA A 4 -14.84 -9.47 -7.67
C ALA A 4 -13.56 -9.82 -6.91
N LEU A 5 -12.40 -9.41 -7.45
CA LEU A 5 -11.10 -9.59 -6.78
C LEU A 5 -11.07 -8.88 -5.42
N ARG A 6 -11.64 -7.67 -5.32
CA ARG A 6 -11.78 -6.94 -4.05
C ARG A 6 -12.59 -7.74 -3.03
N LYS A 7 -13.72 -8.34 -3.45
CA LYS A 7 -14.55 -9.16 -2.55
C LYS A 7 -13.79 -10.40 -2.07
N ILE A 8 -13.11 -11.11 -2.98
CA ILE A 8 -12.30 -12.28 -2.63
C ILE A 8 -11.13 -11.88 -1.72
N SER A 9 -10.49 -10.74 -1.95
CA SER A 9 -9.37 -10.25 -1.12
C SER A 9 -9.77 -9.96 0.34
N LEU A 10 -11.06 -9.70 0.60
CA LEU A 10 -11.57 -9.53 1.96
C LEU A 10 -11.74 -10.86 2.68
N GLU A 11 -12.14 -11.91 1.97
CA GLU A 11 -12.41 -13.23 2.53
C GLU A 11 -11.13 -14.09 2.59
N HIS A 12 -10.27 -14.00 1.58
CA HIS A 12 -9.08 -14.84 1.39
C HIS A 12 -7.83 -14.03 0.96
N PRO A 13 -7.34 -13.09 1.78
CA PRO A 13 -6.21 -12.22 1.44
C PRO A 13 -4.93 -13.01 1.10
N THR A 14 -4.63 -14.07 1.84
CA THR A 14 -3.44 -14.91 1.64
C THR A 14 -3.48 -15.68 0.30
N ALA A 15 -4.66 -16.13 -0.12
CA ALA A 15 -4.81 -16.82 -1.41
C ALA A 15 -4.59 -15.85 -2.57
N CYS A 16 -5.12 -14.62 -2.47
CA CYS A 16 -4.86 -13.57 -3.45
C CYS A 16 -3.38 -13.20 -3.54
N LEU A 17 -2.70 -13.10 -2.39
CA LEU A 17 -1.27 -12.82 -2.34
C LEU A 17 -0.47 -13.89 -3.08
N ARG A 18 -0.71 -15.17 -2.76
CA ARG A 18 -0.02 -16.31 -3.41
C ARG A 18 -0.36 -16.46 -4.88
N ALA A 19 -1.52 -15.97 -5.32
CA ALA A 19 -1.88 -15.90 -6.73
C ALA A 19 -1.19 -14.74 -7.48
N GLY A 20 -0.33 -13.97 -6.83
CA GLY A 20 0.35 -12.82 -7.44
C GLY A 20 -0.55 -11.60 -7.65
N ALA A 21 -1.73 -11.57 -7.00
CA ALA A 21 -2.71 -10.50 -7.22
C ALA A 21 -2.20 -9.12 -6.78
N LEU A 22 -1.35 -9.06 -5.74
CA LEU A 22 -0.78 -7.81 -5.26
C LEU A 22 0.07 -7.13 -6.35
N MET A 23 1.06 -7.86 -6.89
CA MET A 23 1.94 -7.35 -7.94
C MET A 23 1.16 -7.06 -9.23
N ALA A 24 0.26 -7.95 -9.65
CA ALA A 24 -0.57 -7.70 -10.84
C ALA A 24 -1.37 -6.39 -10.73
N VAL A 25 -1.93 -6.10 -9.55
CA VAL A 25 -2.72 -4.88 -9.36
C VAL A 25 -1.83 -3.62 -9.35
N LEU A 26 -0.63 -3.70 -8.78
CA LEU A 26 0.31 -2.57 -8.71
C LEU A 26 1.02 -2.30 -10.05
N SER A 27 1.40 -3.33 -10.81
CA SER A 27 2.11 -3.16 -12.09
C SER A 27 1.25 -2.55 -13.20
N TYR A 28 -0.08 -2.73 -13.16
CA TYR A 28 -1.00 -2.15 -14.15
C TYR A 28 -1.68 -0.86 -13.68
N LEU A 29 -1.28 -0.33 -12.52
CA LEU A 29 -1.99 0.74 -11.84
C LEU A 29 -1.95 2.06 -12.62
N ASP A 30 -0.83 2.38 -13.29
CA ASP A 30 -0.67 3.58 -14.11
C ASP A 30 -1.55 3.58 -15.37
N PHE A 31 -1.97 2.40 -15.83
CA PHE A 31 -2.85 2.25 -16.99
C PHE A 31 -4.34 2.35 -16.62
N PHE A 32 -4.66 2.31 -15.34
CA PHE A 32 -6.04 2.39 -14.86
C PHE A 32 -6.50 3.83 -14.70
N SER A 33 -7.79 4.08 -14.94
CA SER A 33 -8.42 5.35 -14.57
C SER A 33 -8.39 5.52 -13.05
N THR A 34 -8.39 6.78 -12.56
CA THR A 34 -8.32 7.08 -11.12
C THR A 34 -9.38 6.35 -10.29
N GLY A 35 -10.59 6.16 -10.84
CA GLY A 35 -11.63 5.36 -10.17
C GLY A 35 -11.25 3.90 -9.98
N VAL A 36 -10.60 3.30 -10.98
CA VAL A 36 -10.12 1.92 -10.96
C VAL A 36 -8.88 1.78 -10.09
N GLN A 37 -7.96 2.75 -10.12
CA GLN A 37 -6.79 2.82 -9.23
C GLN A 37 -7.19 2.75 -7.75
N ARG A 38 -8.22 3.50 -7.34
CA ARG A 38 -8.74 3.46 -5.95
C ARG A 38 -9.24 2.06 -5.57
N VAL A 39 -9.92 1.36 -6.48
CA VAL A 39 -10.42 -0.01 -6.23
C VAL A 39 -9.27 -1.02 -6.19
N ALA A 40 -8.31 -0.88 -7.11
CA ALA A 40 -7.06 -1.64 -7.15
C ALA A 40 -6.29 -1.50 -5.83
N LEU A 41 -6.04 -0.28 -5.36
CA LEU A 41 -5.35 -0.02 -4.09
C LEU A 41 -6.13 -0.47 -2.87
N SER A 42 -7.46 -0.32 -2.86
CA SER A 42 -8.30 -0.93 -1.82
C SER A 42 -8.14 -2.45 -1.78
N THR A 43 -7.99 -3.10 -2.93
CA THR A 43 -7.73 -4.54 -3.03
C THR A 43 -6.34 -4.89 -2.50
N ALA A 44 -5.30 -4.14 -2.89
CA ALA A 44 -3.95 -4.30 -2.36
C ALA A 44 -3.92 -4.17 -0.82
N ALA A 45 -4.57 -3.13 -0.28
CA ALA A 45 -4.65 -2.91 1.16
C ALA A 45 -5.34 -4.06 1.91
N ASN A 46 -6.37 -4.65 1.30
CA ASN A 46 -7.04 -5.83 1.85
C ASN A 46 -6.11 -7.06 1.87
N ILE A 47 -5.36 -7.29 0.79
CA ILE A 47 -4.36 -8.37 0.71
C ILE A 47 -3.30 -8.18 1.81
N CYS A 48 -2.82 -6.94 2.00
CA CYS A 48 -1.83 -6.61 3.03
C CYS A 48 -2.37 -6.69 4.47
N ARG A 49 -3.69 -6.87 4.69
CA ARG A 49 -4.27 -6.93 6.05
C ARG A 49 -3.78 -8.13 6.86
N LYS A 50 -3.52 -9.26 6.20
CA LYS A 50 -3.18 -10.52 6.87
C LYS A 50 -2.07 -11.24 6.11
N LEU A 51 -0.89 -10.65 6.20
CA LEU A 51 0.32 -11.17 5.59
C LEU A 51 0.90 -12.30 6.45
N PRO A 52 1.14 -13.49 5.87
CA PRO A 52 1.86 -14.53 6.58
C PRO A 52 3.38 -14.21 6.59
N SER A 53 4.11 -14.80 7.52
CA SER A 53 5.55 -14.51 7.72
C SER A 53 6.43 -14.92 6.54
N ASP A 54 5.99 -15.90 5.75
CA ASP A 54 6.64 -16.40 4.52
C ASP A 54 6.39 -15.49 3.30
N ALA A 55 5.47 -14.53 3.37
CA ALA A 55 5.12 -13.72 2.21
C ALA A 55 6.02 -12.50 1.96
N SER A 56 7.14 -12.38 2.67
CA SER A 56 8.04 -11.22 2.50
C SER A 56 8.53 -11.07 1.07
N GLU A 57 8.82 -12.16 0.36
CA GLU A 57 9.27 -12.11 -1.03
C GLU A 57 8.26 -11.39 -1.95
N PHE A 58 6.96 -11.68 -1.79
CA PHE A 58 5.90 -11.09 -2.62
C PHE A 58 5.64 -9.63 -2.28
N VAL A 59 5.86 -9.26 -1.02
CA VAL A 59 5.52 -7.95 -0.50
C VAL A 59 6.66 -6.96 -0.69
N MET A 60 7.92 -7.39 -0.55
CA MET A 60 9.08 -6.52 -0.74
C MET A 60 9.18 -6.01 -2.18
N GLU A 61 8.81 -6.82 -3.18
CA GLU A 61 8.73 -6.39 -4.58
C GLU A 61 7.66 -5.30 -4.80
N ALA A 62 6.59 -5.32 -3.99
CA ALA A 62 5.53 -4.32 -4.04
C ALA A 62 5.90 -3.02 -3.31
N VAL A 63 6.85 -3.04 -2.37
CA VAL A 63 7.21 -1.87 -1.56
C VAL A 63 7.63 -0.67 -2.43
N PRO A 64 8.60 -0.78 -3.37
CA PRO A 64 9.00 0.35 -4.22
C PRO A 64 7.85 0.97 -5.01
N LEU A 65 6.92 0.15 -5.50
CA LEU A 65 5.74 0.61 -6.23
C LEU A 65 4.81 1.40 -5.30
N LEU A 66 4.58 0.90 -4.09
CA LEU A 66 3.77 1.59 -3.08
C LEU A 66 4.43 2.89 -2.60
N THR A 67 5.76 2.94 -2.41
CA THR A 67 6.46 4.18 -2.05
C THR A 67 6.38 5.21 -3.16
N ASN A 68 6.42 4.80 -4.43
CA ASN A 68 6.25 5.72 -5.56
C ASN A 68 4.85 6.35 -5.57
N LEU A 69 3.81 5.61 -5.19
CA LEU A 69 2.43 6.10 -5.10
C LEU A 69 2.22 7.13 -3.99
N LEU A 70 3.15 7.29 -3.06
CA LEU A 70 3.08 8.35 -2.03
C LEU A 70 3.27 9.76 -2.61
N HIS A 71 3.85 9.88 -3.81
CA HIS A 71 3.91 11.16 -4.54
C HIS A 71 2.70 11.42 -5.44
N HIS A 72 1.72 10.51 -5.45
CA HIS A 72 0.59 10.62 -6.36
C HIS A 72 -0.30 11.81 -5.98
N HIS A 73 -0.77 12.57 -6.97
CA HIS A 73 -1.61 13.76 -6.76
C HIS A 73 -3.02 13.47 -6.20
N ASP A 74 -3.43 12.20 -6.19
CA ASP A 74 -4.75 11.78 -5.71
C ASP A 74 -4.68 11.36 -4.24
N SER A 75 -5.36 12.11 -3.38
CA SER A 75 -5.31 11.89 -1.93
C SER A 75 -5.76 10.51 -1.49
N LYS A 76 -6.75 9.88 -2.16
CA LYS A 76 -7.16 8.53 -1.76
C LYS A 76 -6.19 7.47 -2.26
N VAL A 77 -5.57 7.64 -3.43
CA VAL A 77 -4.51 6.74 -3.90
C VAL A 77 -3.37 6.73 -2.88
N LEU A 78 -2.94 7.92 -2.47
CA LEU A 78 -1.91 8.12 -1.45
C LEU A 78 -2.30 7.47 -0.11
N GLU A 79 -3.52 7.71 0.37
CA GLU A 79 -4.04 7.13 1.62
C GLU A 79 -4.06 5.60 1.60
N HIS A 80 -4.50 4.99 0.49
CA HIS A 80 -4.52 3.53 0.42
C HIS A 80 -3.10 2.94 0.31
N ALA A 81 -2.19 3.62 -0.40
CA ALA A 81 -0.79 3.21 -0.49
C ALA A 81 -0.10 3.28 0.89
N SER A 82 -0.33 4.35 1.66
CA SER A 82 0.21 4.47 3.02
C SER A 82 -0.35 3.40 3.95
N VAL A 83 -1.65 3.10 3.89
CA VAL A 83 -2.26 1.98 4.65
C VAL A 83 -1.65 0.63 4.27
N CYS A 84 -1.34 0.39 2.98
CA CYS A 84 -0.64 -0.83 2.58
C CYS A 84 0.73 -0.91 3.25
N LEU A 85 1.55 0.14 3.15
CA LEU A 85 2.90 0.18 3.70
C LEU A 85 2.90 0.02 5.23
N THR A 86 1.98 0.66 5.94
CA THR A 86 1.85 0.50 7.40
C THR A 86 1.55 -0.94 7.79
N ARG A 87 0.63 -1.60 7.09
CA ARG A 87 0.27 -3.00 7.36
C ARG A 87 1.43 -3.95 7.07
N ILE A 88 2.19 -3.66 6.02
CA ILE A 88 3.40 -4.41 5.68
C ILE A 88 4.44 -4.27 6.80
N ALA A 89 4.71 -3.05 7.26
CA ALA A 89 5.64 -2.80 8.35
C ALA A 89 5.18 -3.47 9.66
N GLU A 90 3.89 -3.43 9.96
CA GLU A 90 3.31 -4.09 11.14
C GLU A 90 3.42 -5.62 11.07
N ALA A 91 3.16 -6.22 9.91
CA ALA A 91 3.30 -7.66 9.70
C ALA A 91 4.75 -8.16 9.88
N PHE A 92 5.73 -7.31 9.56
CA PHE A 92 7.15 -7.62 9.71
C PHE A 92 7.79 -6.96 10.94
N ALA A 93 7.00 -6.41 11.87
CA ALA A 93 7.52 -5.72 13.05
C ALA A 93 8.46 -6.58 13.93
N HIS A 94 8.27 -7.89 13.91
CA HIS A 94 9.10 -8.86 14.65
C HIS A 94 10.33 -9.36 13.86
N HIS A 95 10.55 -8.87 12.64
CA HIS A 95 11.62 -9.30 11.72
C HIS A 95 12.48 -8.09 11.34
N PRO A 96 13.46 -7.70 12.17
CA PRO A 96 14.23 -6.47 11.98
C PRO A 96 14.96 -6.42 10.64
N GLU A 97 15.40 -7.55 10.11
CA GLU A 97 16.02 -7.66 8.78
C GLU A 97 15.08 -7.23 7.65
N LYS A 98 13.79 -7.56 7.76
CA LYS A 98 12.76 -7.17 6.78
C LYS A 98 12.38 -5.71 6.92
N LEU A 99 12.37 -5.18 8.14
CA LEU A 99 12.14 -3.75 8.37
C LEU A 99 13.27 -2.89 7.82
N ASP A 100 14.51 -3.35 7.92
CA ASP A 100 15.67 -2.65 7.35
C ASP A 100 15.58 -2.62 5.82
N GLU A 101 15.18 -3.72 5.20
CA GLU A 101 14.89 -3.78 3.76
C GLU A 101 13.78 -2.78 3.35
N LEU A 102 12.67 -2.72 4.10
CA LEU A 102 11.61 -1.72 3.93
C LEU A 102 12.14 -0.27 4.01
N CYS A 103 13.03 0.01 4.97
CA CYS A 103 13.67 1.31 5.10
C CYS A 103 14.56 1.63 3.90
N ASN A 104 15.34 0.66 3.44
CA ASN A 104 16.22 0.77 2.28
C ASN A 104 15.46 1.01 0.97
N HIS A 105 14.20 0.59 0.87
CA HIS A 105 13.31 0.91 -0.25
C HIS A 105 12.75 2.35 -0.22
N GLY A 106 13.27 3.21 0.65
CA GLY A 106 12.96 4.63 0.67
C GLY A 106 11.70 4.99 1.45
N LEU A 107 11.09 4.04 2.18
CA LEU A 107 9.88 4.29 2.98
C LEU A 107 10.04 5.46 3.95
N VAL A 108 11.20 5.52 4.63
CA VAL A 108 11.49 6.56 5.62
C VAL A 108 11.56 7.95 4.98
N ALA A 109 12.27 8.07 3.86
CA ALA A 109 12.39 9.33 3.13
C ALA A 109 11.01 9.81 2.64
N GLN A 110 10.18 8.90 2.14
CA GLN A 110 8.85 9.24 1.67
C GLN A 110 7.88 9.63 2.78
N ALA A 111 7.87 8.89 3.88
CA ALA A 111 7.08 9.25 5.05
C ALA A 111 7.48 10.62 5.61
N ALA A 112 8.79 10.91 5.68
CA ALA A 112 9.29 12.21 6.12
C ALA A 112 8.83 13.36 5.20
N ASN A 113 8.86 13.15 3.88
CA ASN A 113 8.34 14.12 2.91
C ASN A 113 6.85 14.40 3.11
N LEU A 114 6.02 13.37 3.31
CA LEU A 114 4.58 13.54 3.54
C LEU A 114 4.29 14.38 4.80
N VAL A 115 5.05 14.15 5.88
CA VAL A 115 4.93 14.93 7.12
C VAL A 115 5.40 16.38 6.91
N SER A 116 6.47 16.58 6.14
CA SER A 116 6.98 17.92 5.81
C SER A 116 5.98 18.72 4.95
N ILE A 117 5.34 18.08 3.97
CA ILE A 117 4.30 18.68 3.11
C ILE A 117 3.07 19.07 3.95
N SER A 118 2.70 18.28 4.96
CA SER A 118 1.58 18.60 5.85
C SER A 118 1.80 19.88 6.67
N ASN A 119 3.05 20.34 6.79
CA ASN A 119 3.42 21.59 7.46
C ASN A 119 3.41 22.81 6.51
N SER A 120 3.09 22.61 5.22
CA SER A 120 3.01 23.66 4.19
C SER A 120 1.55 23.94 3.83
N PRO A 121 1.03 25.18 3.97
CA PRO A 121 -0.36 25.50 3.68
C PRO A 121 -0.58 25.55 2.17
N GLY A 122 -0.93 24.42 1.54
CA GLY A 122 -1.29 24.44 0.11
C GLY A 122 -1.40 23.10 -0.63
N GLN A 123 -0.99 21.96 -0.07
CA GLN A 123 -1.16 20.66 -0.74
C GLN A 123 -1.73 19.59 0.19
N THR A 124 -2.44 18.65 -0.44
CA THR A 124 -3.30 17.61 0.14
C THR A 124 -2.70 16.93 1.37
N SER A 125 -3.20 17.34 2.54
CA SER A 125 -3.01 16.68 3.82
C SER A 125 -3.88 15.41 3.87
N LEU A 126 -3.32 14.34 4.45
CA LEU A 126 -4.09 13.16 4.87
C LEU A 126 -5.15 13.64 5.86
N SER A 127 -6.40 13.64 5.43
CA SER A 127 -7.51 14.12 6.25
C SER A 127 -7.68 13.19 7.44
N THR A 128 -7.38 13.68 8.65
CA THR A 128 -7.79 13.06 9.91
C THR A 128 -9.31 13.07 9.99
N SER A 129 -9.96 11.99 9.56
CA SER A 129 -11.37 11.70 9.79
C SER A 129 -11.54 10.17 9.85
N THR A 130 -12.20 9.53 10.79
CA THR A 130 -12.87 9.87 12.05
C THR A 130 -13.08 8.49 12.68
N TYR A 131 -12.51 8.22 13.86
CA TYR A 131 -12.98 7.11 14.68
C TYR A 131 -14.19 7.63 15.47
N THR A 132 -15.37 7.07 15.21
CA THR A 132 -16.51 7.07 16.14
C THR A 132 -17.08 5.67 16.14
#